data_AF-A0A0F9SDC6-F1
#
_entry.id   AF-A0A0F9SDC6-F1
#
_cell.length_a   1.000
_cell.length_b   1.000
_cell.length_c   1.000
_cell.angle_alpha   90.00
_cell.angle_beta   90.00
_cell.angle_gamma   90.00
#
_symmetry.space_group_name_H-M   'P 1'
#
loop_
_entity.id
_entity.type
_entity.pdbx_description
1 polymer ?
#
loop_
_entity_poly.entity_id
_entity_poly.type
_entity_poly.pdbx_seq_one_letter_code
_entity_poly.pdbx_strand_id
1 'polypeptide(L)'
;MSEKKAESPMAGVATPKIVAPAPKGNDEQAPIQDAEIYLVMEKRDEAQIVEALEGRYIEEFVYEFQSGGQKVVGLSWMGIQEASREYGGIECPIDKMRIEHSESHVTVTIEAKDIKTGSVRIGRSKQALRMKLRSGKFMDDEFADQKAISKAQRNAIRQLLPQTLLKQWIERHRDGSGGGKPPKAADKKGATGDVSLDILLDKMELAETIAELSAIINEHADVWSGLEGDARSEFHAARETMMDKLKAAAGVAQEEML
;
A
#
# COMPACT_ATOMS: atom_id res chain seq x y z
N MET A 1 43.89 47.92 -15.71
CA MET A 1 42.87 46.87 -15.52
C MET A 1 42.98 46.39 -14.08
N SER A 2 42.03 46.83 -13.26
CA SER A 2 41.93 46.51 -11.83
C SER A 2 40.91 45.39 -11.66
N GLU A 3 41.32 44.27 -11.07
CA GLU A 3 40.38 43.28 -10.53
C GLU A 3 40.32 43.42 -9.01
N LYS A 4 39.18 43.94 -8.54
CA LYS A 4 38.79 43.92 -7.13
C LYS A 4 38.36 42.49 -6.78
N LYS A 5 39.07 41.83 -5.88
CA LYS A 5 38.59 40.61 -5.22
C LYS A 5 37.82 41.03 -3.96
N ALA A 6 36.53 40.74 -3.93
CA ALA A 6 35.65 41.02 -2.80
C ALA A 6 35.96 40.09 -1.62
N GLU A 7 36.25 40.66 -0.46
CA GLU A 7 36.28 39.97 0.83
C GLU A 7 34.85 39.58 1.25
N SER A 8 34.66 38.31 1.65
CA SER A 8 33.42 37.85 2.28
C SER A 8 33.49 38.02 3.81
N PRO A 9 32.51 38.67 4.45
CA PRO A 9 32.52 38.97 5.87
C PRO A 9 31.75 37.92 6.68
N MET A 10 32.31 36.73 6.92
CA MET A 10 31.78 35.80 7.92
C MET A 10 32.92 34.99 8.58
N ALA A 11 33.89 35.70 9.14
CA ALA A 11 34.81 35.13 10.11
C ALA A 11 34.20 35.30 11.51
N GLY A 12 33.79 34.20 12.17
CA GLY A 12 33.55 34.23 13.62
C GLY A 12 32.30 33.58 14.18
N VAL A 13 31.80 32.46 13.64
CA VAL A 13 30.87 31.60 14.41
C VAL A 13 31.49 30.23 14.57
N ALA A 14 31.96 29.93 15.78
CA ALA A 14 32.47 28.62 16.15
C ALA A 14 31.34 27.59 16.05
N THR A 15 31.46 26.66 15.12
CA THR A 15 30.59 25.48 15.02
C THR A 15 30.77 24.65 16.28
N PRO A 16 29.71 24.34 17.06
CA PRO A 16 29.83 23.41 18.17
C PRO A 16 30.23 22.04 17.61
N LYS A 17 31.38 21.51 18.08
CA LYS A 17 31.79 20.13 17.81
C LYS A 17 30.74 19.20 18.42
N ILE A 18 29.87 18.64 17.58
CA ILE A 18 29.06 17.47 17.94
C ILE A 18 30.05 16.31 18.08
N VAL A 19 30.53 16.08 19.31
CA VAL A 19 31.30 14.89 19.66
C VAL A 19 30.29 13.78 19.94
N ALA A 20 29.73 13.21 18.88
CA ALA A 20 29.19 11.87 18.93
C ALA A 20 30.13 11.01 18.07
N PRO A 21 30.81 9.99 18.63
CA PRO A 21 31.62 9.11 17.81
C PRO A 21 30.71 8.43 16.80
N ALA A 22 31.00 8.61 15.51
CA ALA A 22 30.39 7.79 14.46
C ALA A 22 30.67 6.32 14.79
N PRO A 23 29.65 5.45 14.90
CA PRO A 23 29.89 4.02 15.05
C PRO A 23 30.64 3.55 13.80
N LYS A 24 31.92 3.25 13.95
CA LYS A 24 32.74 2.67 12.90
C LYS A 24 32.36 1.19 12.79
N GLY A 25 31.78 0.83 11.65
CA GLY A 25 31.59 -0.57 11.23
C GLY A 25 30.17 -1.09 11.44
N ASN A 26 29.26 -0.83 10.48
CA ASN A 26 27.96 -1.51 10.43
C ASN A 26 27.45 -1.77 9.00
N ASP A 27 28.30 -1.69 7.97
CA ASP A 27 27.86 -1.96 6.59
C ASP A 27 27.65 -3.46 6.31
N GLU A 28 28.30 -4.35 7.08
CA GLU A 28 28.13 -5.82 6.95
C GLU A 28 27.03 -6.41 7.86
N GLN A 29 26.40 -5.60 8.71
CA GLN A 29 25.37 -6.04 9.67
C GLN A 29 24.05 -5.29 9.52
N ALA A 30 23.70 -4.83 8.32
CA ALA A 30 22.30 -4.54 8.03
C ALA A 30 21.51 -5.85 8.26
N PRO A 31 20.59 -5.93 9.25
CA PRO A 31 19.87 -7.15 9.53
C PRO A 31 19.06 -7.54 8.28
N ILE A 32 19.30 -8.75 7.74
CA ILE A 32 18.57 -9.27 6.58
C ILE A 32 17.04 -9.29 6.85
N GLN A 33 16.63 -9.37 8.12
CA GLN A 33 15.23 -9.33 8.56
C GLN A 33 14.53 -7.98 8.30
N ASP A 34 15.28 -6.87 8.25
CA ASP A 34 14.68 -5.55 8.06
C ASP A 34 14.17 -5.37 6.62
N ALA A 35 14.88 -5.94 5.63
CA ALA A 35 14.53 -5.84 4.22
C ALA A 35 13.17 -6.48 3.89
N GLU A 36 12.84 -7.61 4.52
CA GLU A 36 11.54 -8.27 4.32
C GLU A 36 10.39 -7.42 4.86
N ILE A 37 10.59 -6.73 5.98
CA ILE A 37 9.57 -5.88 6.59
C ILE A 37 9.32 -4.63 5.76
N TYR A 38 10.38 -3.99 5.27
CA TYR A 38 10.24 -2.87 4.35
C TYR A 38 9.46 -3.27 3.10
N LEU A 39 9.73 -4.46 2.54
CA LEU A 39 9.01 -4.98 1.39
C LEU A 39 7.53 -5.25 1.71
N VAL A 40 7.22 -5.79 2.89
CA VAL A 40 5.83 -6.04 3.32
C VAL A 40 5.08 -4.71 3.52
N MET A 41 5.70 -3.73 4.14
CA MET A 41 5.13 -2.38 4.30
C MET A 41 4.88 -1.72 2.95
N GLU A 42 5.85 -1.80 2.05
CA GLU A 42 5.74 -1.21 0.72
C GLU A 42 4.60 -1.84 -0.10
N LYS A 43 4.46 -3.18 -0.05
CA LYS A 43 3.35 -3.87 -0.70
C LYS A 43 1.99 -3.50 -0.12
N ARG A 44 1.90 -3.29 1.19
CA ARG A 44 0.65 -2.85 1.83
C ARG A 44 0.30 -1.41 1.45
N ASP A 45 1.28 -0.51 1.46
CA ASP A 45 1.07 0.86 1.00
C ASP A 45 0.64 0.89 -0.47
N GLU A 46 1.26 0.08 -1.35
CA GLU A 46 0.83 -0.03 -2.74
C GLU A 46 -0.60 -0.56 -2.89
N ALA A 47 -0.97 -1.59 -2.12
CA ALA A 47 -2.32 -2.12 -2.14
C ALA A 47 -3.33 -1.05 -1.71
N GLN A 48 -3.06 -0.32 -0.62
CA GLN A 48 -3.91 0.78 -0.17
C GLN A 48 -4.00 1.90 -1.21
N ILE A 49 -2.90 2.25 -1.88
CA ILE A 49 -2.95 3.26 -2.94
C ILE A 49 -3.87 2.81 -4.07
N VAL A 50 -3.77 1.56 -4.52
CA VAL A 50 -4.65 1.01 -5.57
C VAL A 50 -6.10 0.96 -5.11
N GLU A 51 -6.36 0.50 -3.88
CA GLU A 51 -7.71 0.50 -3.30
C GLU A 51 -8.33 1.91 -3.27
N ALA A 52 -7.56 2.92 -2.87
CA ALA A 52 -8.00 4.31 -2.86
C ALA A 52 -8.29 4.83 -4.27
N LEU A 53 -7.44 4.49 -5.26
CA LEU A 53 -7.63 4.87 -6.66
C LEU A 53 -8.88 4.20 -7.27
N GLU A 54 -9.18 2.98 -6.85
CA GLU A 54 -10.41 2.25 -7.22
C GLU A 54 -11.65 2.70 -6.43
N GLY A 55 -11.52 3.71 -5.55
CA GLY A 55 -12.61 4.29 -4.78
C GLY A 55 -13.06 3.46 -3.57
N ARG A 56 -12.26 2.46 -3.15
CA ARG A 56 -12.52 1.68 -1.94
C ARG A 56 -12.17 2.49 -0.68
N TYR A 57 -12.94 2.24 0.37
CA TYR A 57 -12.73 2.86 1.67
C TYR A 57 -11.62 2.14 2.45
N ILE A 58 -10.69 2.90 3.03
CA ILE A 58 -9.52 2.37 3.73
C ILE A 58 -9.56 2.83 5.19
N GLU A 59 -9.69 1.87 6.10
CA GLU A 59 -9.79 2.12 7.54
C GLU A 59 -8.47 1.91 8.29
N GLU A 60 -7.51 1.21 7.69
CA GLU A 60 -6.29 0.79 8.38
C GLU A 60 -5.17 1.85 8.28
N PHE A 61 -4.95 2.56 9.39
CA PHE A 61 -3.95 3.62 9.47
C PHE A 61 -2.61 3.21 10.11
N VAL A 62 -2.62 2.19 10.96
CA VAL A 62 -1.45 1.74 11.75
C VAL A 62 -1.23 0.26 11.52
N TYR A 63 0.01 -0.11 11.20
CA TYR A 63 0.45 -1.50 11.12
C TYR A 63 1.42 -1.85 12.23
N GLU A 64 1.38 -3.10 12.65
CA GLU A 64 2.29 -3.68 13.62
C GLU A 64 2.97 -4.93 13.05
N PHE A 65 4.28 -5.00 13.21
CA PHE A 65 5.10 -6.15 12.81
C PHE A 65 6.03 -6.54 13.96
N GLN A 66 6.45 -7.81 13.97
CA GLN A 66 7.55 -8.27 14.83
C GLN A 66 8.80 -8.50 13.98
N SER A 67 9.91 -7.85 14.34
CA SER A 67 11.24 -8.03 13.73
C SER A 67 12.26 -8.28 14.81
N GLY A 68 13.06 -9.34 14.72
CA GLY A 68 14.18 -9.54 15.67
C GLY A 68 13.79 -9.47 17.16
N GLY A 69 12.55 -9.86 17.51
CA GLY A 69 12.03 -9.74 18.89
C GLY A 69 11.55 -8.35 19.31
N GLN A 70 11.61 -7.35 18.42
CA GLN A 70 11.09 -6.00 18.63
C GLN A 70 9.81 -5.75 17.82
N LYS A 71 8.89 -5.01 18.43
CA LYS A 71 7.65 -4.56 17.82
C LYS A 71 7.92 -3.31 16.99
N VAL A 72 7.77 -3.42 15.67
CA VAL A 72 7.88 -2.30 14.73
C VAL A 72 6.48 -1.81 14.41
N VAL A 73 6.20 -0.54 14.74
CA VAL A 73 4.93 0.10 14.43
C VAL A 73 5.14 1.09 13.30
N GLY A 74 4.34 0.96 12.24
CA GLY A 74 4.40 1.80 11.05
C GLY A 74 3.04 2.43 10.76
N LEU A 75 3.05 3.63 10.19
CA LEU A 75 1.86 4.23 9.60
C LEU A 75 1.76 3.82 8.14
N SER A 76 0.52 3.53 7.72
CA SER A 76 0.18 3.34 6.32
C SER A 76 0.24 4.66 5.54
N TRP A 77 0.20 4.58 4.21
CA TRP A 77 0.02 5.75 3.36
C TRP A 77 -1.14 6.63 3.84
N MET A 78 -2.31 6.03 4.10
CA MET A 78 -3.49 6.76 4.57
C MET A 78 -3.28 7.33 5.98
N GLY A 79 -2.64 6.59 6.88
CA GLY A 79 -2.32 7.08 8.23
C GLY A 79 -1.41 8.31 8.21
N ILE A 80 -0.45 8.39 7.28
CA ILE A 80 0.38 9.58 7.10
C ILE A 80 -0.43 10.76 6.55
N GLN A 81 -1.37 10.53 5.64
CA GLN A 81 -2.23 11.59 5.10
C GLN A 81 -3.15 12.16 6.17
N GLU A 82 -3.81 11.31 6.96
CA GLU A 82 -4.69 11.78 8.03
C GLU A 82 -3.91 12.44 9.17
N ALA A 83 -2.75 11.91 9.56
CA ALA A 83 -1.87 12.59 10.52
C ALA A 83 -1.40 13.97 10.01
N SER A 84 -1.13 14.09 8.70
CA SER A 84 -0.80 15.37 8.06
C SER A 84 -1.96 16.33 8.04
N ARG A 85 -3.18 15.84 7.82
CA ARG A 85 -4.40 16.63 7.85
C ARG A 85 -4.70 17.16 9.25
N GLU A 86 -4.53 16.33 10.28
CA GLU A 86 -4.68 16.74 11.69
C GLU A 86 -3.60 17.73 12.11
N TYR A 87 -2.33 17.47 11.74
CA TYR A 87 -1.25 18.43 11.98
C TYR A 87 -1.54 19.76 11.30
N GLY A 88 -1.92 19.73 10.03
CA GLY A 88 -2.19 20.91 9.21
C GLY A 88 -0.94 21.74 8.88
N GLY A 89 -0.92 22.35 7.69
CA GLY A 89 0.17 23.23 7.27
C GLY A 89 1.34 22.53 6.57
N ILE A 90 1.19 21.29 6.13
CA ILE A 90 2.13 20.67 5.20
C ILE A 90 1.59 20.80 3.79
N GLU A 91 2.38 21.39 2.90
CA GLU A 91 2.08 21.55 1.49
C GLU A 91 3.01 20.68 0.65
N CYS A 92 2.45 20.01 -0.35
CA CYS A 92 3.17 19.23 -1.35
C CYS A 92 2.96 19.88 -2.74
N PRO A 93 3.67 20.97 -3.05
CA PRO A 93 3.52 21.71 -4.30
C PRO A 93 3.75 20.84 -5.55
N ILE A 94 2.77 20.81 -6.46
CA ILE A 94 2.83 20.04 -7.71
C ILE A 94 3.95 20.57 -8.63
N ASP A 95 4.22 21.88 -8.62
CA ASP A 95 5.30 22.51 -9.40
C ASP A 95 6.71 22.08 -8.95
N LYS A 96 6.83 21.51 -7.75
CA LYS A 96 8.08 20.94 -7.23
C LYS A 96 8.17 19.43 -7.45
N MET A 97 7.17 18.82 -8.07
CA MET A 97 7.20 17.40 -8.42
C MET A 97 8.00 17.19 -9.70
N ARG A 98 8.91 16.20 -9.66
CA ARG A 98 9.69 15.74 -10.81
C ARG A 98 9.41 14.26 -11.01
N ILE A 99 9.00 13.91 -12.22
CA ILE A 99 8.73 12.54 -12.62
C ILE A 99 9.73 12.18 -13.72
N GLU A 100 10.47 11.10 -13.51
CA GLU A 100 11.47 10.58 -14.42
C GLU A 100 11.06 9.16 -14.84
N HIS A 101 10.73 8.99 -16.12
CA HIS A 101 10.41 7.67 -16.69
C HIS A 101 11.67 7.04 -17.25
N SER A 102 11.94 5.81 -16.83
CA SER A 102 12.96 4.92 -17.42
C SER A 102 12.27 3.69 -18.02
N GLU A 103 13.00 2.89 -18.80
CA GLU A 103 12.46 1.69 -19.44
C GLU A 103 11.90 0.64 -18.46
N SER A 104 12.37 0.64 -17.21
CA SER A 104 12.01 -0.36 -16.20
C SER A 104 11.25 0.19 -15.00
N HIS A 105 11.26 1.50 -14.80
CA HIS A 105 10.75 2.12 -13.57
C HIS A 105 10.43 3.60 -13.75
N VAL A 106 9.58 4.08 -12.85
CA VAL A 106 9.25 5.50 -12.69
C VAL A 106 9.87 5.97 -11.39
N THR A 107 10.58 7.09 -11.43
CA THR A 107 11.11 7.75 -10.25
C THR A 107 10.37 9.06 -10.04
N VAL A 108 9.85 9.28 -8.84
CA VAL A 108 9.22 10.53 -8.47
C VAL A 108 10.00 11.18 -7.34
N THR A 109 10.30 12.45 -7.49
CA THR A 109 10.87 13.30 -6.44
C THR A 109 9.93 14.47 -6.20
N ILE A 110 9.55 14.71 -4.95
CA ILE A 110 8.69 15.83 -4.56
C ILE A 110 9.25 16.54 -3.34
N GLU A 111 9.13 17.85 -3.32
CA GLU A 111 9.38 18.68 -2.16
C GLU A 111 8.08 18.88 -1.37
N ALA A 112 8.14 18.69 -0.05
CA ALA A 112 7.09 19.11 0.87
C ALA A 112 7.62 20.21 1.80
N LYS A 113 6.74 21.14 2.15
CA LYS A 113 7.05 22.28 3.02
C LYS A 113 6.05 22.35 4.16
N ASP A 114 6.56 22.49 5.38
CA ASP A 114 5.74 22.87 6.53
C ASP A 114 5.70 24.41 6.62
N ILE A 115 4.53 25.00 6.40
CA ILE A 115 4.35 26.45 6.44
C ILE A 115 4.45 27.03 7.86
N LYS A 116 4.26 26.20 8.89
CA LYS A 116 4.34 26.64 10.30
C LYS A 116 5.78 26.83 10.74
N THR A 117 6.66 25.92 10.35
CA THR A 117 8.09 25.95 10.73
C THR A 117 9.00 26.48 9.63
N GLY A 118 8.53 26.55 8.40
CA GLY A 118 9.35 26.83 7.21
C GLY A 118 10.24 25.66 6.79
N SER A 119 10.13 24.50 7.44
CA SER A 119 10.95 23.33 7.13
C SER A 119 10.58 22.73 5.78
N VAL A 120 11.59 22.30 5.04
CA VAL A 120 11.44 21.66 3.73
C VAL A 120 12.06 20.27 3.77
N ARG A 121 11.37 19.29 3.18
CA ARG A 121 11.84 17.90 3.06
C ARG A 121 11.57 17.39 1.65
N ILE A 122 12.42 16.47 1.21
CA ILE A 122 12.30 15.84 -0.10
C ILE A 122 11.87 14.39 0.11
N GLY A 123 10.81 14.01 -0.59
CA GLY A 123 10.41 12.62 -0.73
C GLY A 123 10.81 12.11 -2.10
N ARG A 124 11.39 10.92 -2.14
CA ARG A 124 11.71 10.22 -3.38
C ARG A 124 11.10 8.82 -3.34
N SER A 125 10.63 8.35 -4.48
CA SER A 125 10.17 6.99 -4.67
C SER A 125 10.58 6.47 -6.04
N LYS A 126 10.70 5.14 -6.14
CA LYS A 126 10.97 4.40 -7.37
C LYS A 126 9.96 3.26 -7.45
N GLN A 127 9.22 3.16 -8.54
CA GLN A 127 8.24 2.12 -8.80
C GLN A 127 8.60 1.37 -10.08
N ALA A 128 8.60 0.04 -10.05
CA ALA A 128 8.79 -0.76 -11.25
C ALA A 128 7.57 -0.65 -12.18
N LEU A 129 7.80 -0.55 -13.48
CA LEU A 129 6.71 -0.55 -14.48
C LEU A 129 6.08 -1.93 -14.65
N ARG A 130 6.71 -2.97 -14.11
CA ARG A 130 6.25 -4.35 -14.18
C ARG A 130 6.11 -4.93 -12.79
N MET A 131 4.96 -5.54 -12.53
CA MET A 131 4.68 -6.27 -11.30
C MET A 131 4.64 -7.78 -11.56
N LYS A 132 5.12 -8.53 -10.59
CA LYS A 132 5.01 -10.00 -10.59
C LYS A 132 3.71 -10.40 -9.91
N LEU A 133 2.83 -11.06 -10.66
CA LEU A 133 1.60 -11.64 -10.14
C LEU A 133 1.90 -12.84 -9.24
N ARG A 134 0.94 -13.21 -8.39
CA ARG A 134 1.02 -14.43 -7.56
C ARG A 134 1.19 -15.70 -8.41
N SER A 135 0.71 -15.67 -9.65
CA SER A 135 0.89 -16.72 -10.66
C SER A 135 2.32 -16.81 -11.22
N GLY A 136 3.22 -15.91 -10.83
CA GLY A 136 4.60 -15.84 -11.32
C GLY A 136 4.77 -15.11 -12.65
N LYS A 137 3.67 -14.78 -13.35
CA LYS A 137 3.69 -13.98 -14.59
C LYS A 137 3.97 -12.51 -14.28
N PHE A 138 4.60 -11.82 -15.23
CA PHE A 138 4.80 -10.38 -15.17
C PHE A 138 3.68 -9.68 -15.92
N MET A 139 3.16 -8.60 -15.33
CA MET A 139 2.16 -7.73 -15.93
C MET A 139 2.63 -6.30 -15.78
N ASP A 140 2.27 -5.45 -16.73
CA ASP A 140 2.55 -4.02 -16.64
C ASP A 140 1.68 -3.43 -15.51
N ASP A 141 2.29 -2.60 -14.68
CA ASP A 141 1.63 -1.95 -13.54
C ASP A 141 1.01 -0.64 -14.00
N GLU A 142 -0.28 -0.67 -14.35
CA GLU A 142 -1.03 0.50 -14.84
C GLU A 142 -1.06 1.67 -13.85
N PHE A 143 -0.85 1.39 -12.56
CA PHE A 143 -0.83 2.37 -11.48
C PHE A 143 0.59 2.78 -11.04
N ALA A 144 1.62 2.43 -11.83
CA ALA A 144 3.01 2.67 -11.44
C ALA A 144 3.31 4.15 -11.12
N ASP A 145 2.78 5.08 -11.93
CA ASP A 145 2.96 6.52 -11.73
C ASP A 145 2.31 6.98 -10.42
N GLN A 146 1.06 6.61 -10.21
CA GLN A 146 0.28 7.01 -9.03
C GLN A 146 0.88 6.41 -7.75
N LYS A 147 1.35 5.16 -7.79
CA LYS A 147 2.08 4.53 -6.69
C LYS A 147 3.36 5.29 -6.38
N ALA A 148 4.16 5.63 -7.39
CA ALA A 148 5.39 6.39 -7.20
C ALA A 148 5.14 7.78 -6.60
N ILE A 149 4.11 8.49 -7.09
CA ILE A 149 3.70 9.81 -6.58
C ILE A 149 3.27 9.70 -5.10
N SER A 150 2.35 8.79 -4.80
CA SER A 150 1.81 8.60 -3.45
C SER A 150 2.89 8.22 -2.44
N LYS A 151 3.82 7.34 -2.82
CA LYS A 151 4.98 6.97 -1.99
C LYS A 151 5.93 8.14 -1.79
N ALA A 152 6.22 8.92 -2.83
CA ALA A 152 7.09 10.09 -2.72
C ALA A 152 6.48 11.14 -1.79
N GLN A 153 5.18 11.43 -1.92
CA GLN A 153 4.44 12.32 -1.02
C GLN A 153 4.48 11.82 0.42
N ARG A 154 4.19 10.54 0.67
CA ARG A 154 4.28 9.93 2.00
C ARG A 154 5.66 10.13 2.62
N ASN A 155 6.71 9.88 1.85
CA ASN A 155 8.09 10.02 2.31
C ASN A 155 8.46 11.48 2.63
N ALA A 156 7.95 12.45 1.85
CA ALA A 156 8.15 13.87 2.10
C ALA A 156 7.42 14.34 3.38
N ILE A 157 6.12 14.03 3.47
CA ILE A 157 5.23 14.42 4.57
C ILE A 157 5.70 13.79 5.89
N ARG A 158 6.01 12.49 5.90
CA ARG A 158 6.43 11.77 7.12
C ARG A 158 7.65 12.40 7.78
N GLN A 159 8.57 13.00 7.01
CA GLN A 159 9.77 13.66 7.53
C GLN A 159 9.48 15.03 8.13
N LEU A 160 8.35 15.66 7.81
CA LEU A 160 7.92 16.94 8.37
C LEU A 160 7.06 16.76 9.62
N LEU A 161 6.40 15.61 9.77
CA LEU A 161 5.59 15.32 10.94
C LEU A 161 6.46 15.15 12.20
N PRO A 162 6.18 15.89 13.29
CA PRO A 162 6.88 15.70 14.55
C PRO A 162 6.73 14.28 15.09
N GLN A 163 7.83 13.66 15.52
CA GLN A 163 7.82 12.28 16.02
C GLN A 163 6.92 12.09 17.25
N THR A 164 6.80 13.12 18.09
CA THR A 164 5.90 13.11 19.25
C THR A 164 4.43 13.05 18.82
N LEU A 165 4.06 13.79 17.78
CA LEU A 165 2.73 13.74 17.19
C LEU A 165 2.47 12.38 16.59
N LEU A 166 3.38 11.85 15.77
CA LEU A 166 3.23 10.51 15.18
C LEU A 166 3.04 9.43 16.24
N LYS A 167 3.80 9.48 17.34
CA LYS A 167 3.65 8.55 18.45
C LYS A 167 2.27 8.62 19.10
N GLN A 168 1.81 9.82 19.45
CA GLN A 168 0.48 10.02 20.05
C GLN A 168 -0.64 9.61 19.09
N TRP A 169 -0.47 9.90 17.81
CA TRP A 169 -1.42 9.55 16.75
C TRP A 169 -1.53 8.03 16.59
N ILE A 170 -0.38 7.34 16.55
CA ILE A 170 -0.31 5.88 16.57
C ILE A 170 -0.99 5.31 17.80
N GLU A 171 -0.70 5.83 19.01
CA GLU A 171 -1.31 5.36 20.25
C GLU A 171 -2.84 5.51 20.23
N ARG A 172 -3.34 6.68 19.80
CA ARG A 172 -4.78 6.94 19.68
C ARG A 172 -5.49 6.01 18.71
N HIS A 173 -4.90 5.76 17.55
CA HIS A 173 -5.49 4.89 16.54
C HIS A 173 -5.18 3.41 16.74
N ARG A 174 -4.30 3.09 17.70
CA ARG A 174 -4.09 1.75 18.22
C ARG A 174 -5.18 1.33 19.21
N ASP A 175 -5.71 2.26 20.01
CA ASP A 175 -6.77 1.93 20.99
C ASP A 175 -8.17 1.84 20.37
N GLY A 176 -8.37 2.43 19.18
CA GLY A 176 -9.50 2.13 18.30
C GLY A 176 -9.36 0.80 17.53
N SER A 177 -8.18 0.18 17.59
CA SER A 177 -7.83 -1.13 17.05
C SER A 177 -7.31 -2.04 18.18
N GLY A 178 -8.15 -2.24 19.20
CA GLY A 178 -7.87 -3.18 20.27
C GLY A 178 -7.40 -4.52 19.70
N GLY A 179 -6.26 -5.01 20.19
CA GLY A 179 -5.52 -6.15 19.67
C GLY A 179 -6.41 -7.33 19.26
N GLY A 180 -6.68 -7.43 17.98
CA GLY A 180 -7.28 -8.57 17.32
C GLY A 180 -6.29 -9.11 16.30
N LYS A 181 -6.30 -10.43 16.09
CA LYS A 181 -5.69 -11.08 14.93
C LYS A 181 -5.87 -10.23 13.65
N PRO A 182 -4.95 -10.31 12.68
CA PRO A 182 -5.09 -9.62 11.39
C PRO A 182 -6.52 -9.79 10.88
N PRO A 183 -7.20 -8.69 10.50
CA PRO A 183 -8.62 -8.74 10.21
C PRO A 183 -8.86 -9.72 9.06
N LYS A 184 -9.71 -10.71 9.33
CA LYS A 184 -10.54 -11.29 8.27
C LYS A 184 -11.36 -10.14 7.70
N ALA A 185 -11.53 -10.14 6.37
CA ALA A 185 -12.33 -9.18 5.62
C ALA A 185 -13.59 -8.78 6.42
N ALA A 186 -13.72 -7.49 6.69
CA ALA A 186 -14.75 -6.95 7.57
C ALA A 186 -16.15 -7.27 7.03
N ASP A 187 -16.99 -7.76 7.93
CA ASP A 187 -18.42 -7.94 7.77
C ASP A 187 -19.09 -6.66 7.27
N LYS A 188 -19.60 -6.70 6.03
CA LYS A 188 -20.68 -5.81 5.62
C LYS A 188 -21.99 -6.38 6.15
N LYS A 189 -22.42 -5.92 7.34
CA LYS A 189 -23.85 -5.99 7.71
C LYS A 189 -24.63 -5.05 6.80
N GLY A 190 -25.13 -5.62 5.70
CA GLY A 190 -26.02 -4.97 4.75
C GLY A 190 -26.70 -6.02 3.87
N ALA A 191 -27.77 -6.61 4.40
CA ALA A 191 -28.83 -7.32 3.68
C ALA A 191 -28.48 -8.59 2.87
N THR A 192 -28.01 -9.65 3.53
CA THR A 192 -28.22 -11.02 3.07
C THR A 192 -29.21 -11.68 4.01
N GLY A 193 -30.51 -11.61 3.67
CA GLY A 193 -31.50 -12.46 4.34
C GLY A 193 -31.19 -13.91 3.97
N ASP A 194 -30.92 -14.75 4.97
CA ASP A 194 -30.82 -16.23 4.93
C ASP A 194 -30.93 -16.82 3.50
N VAL A 195 -29.85 -16.70 2.73
CA VAL A 195 -29.78 -17.33 1.40
C VAL A 195 -29.24 -18.73 1.63
N SER A 196 -30.08 -19.76 1.42
CA SER A 196 -29.66 -21.15 1.57
C SER A 196 -28.62 -21.53 0.52
N LEU A 197 -27.77 -22.50 0.86
CA LEU A 197 -26.71 -23.03 -0.01
C LEU A 197 -27.24 -23.45 -1.39
N ASP A 198 -28.44 -24.03 -1.42
CA ASP A 198 -29.11 -24.49 -2.64
C ASP A 198 -29.38 -23.34 -3.61
N ILE A 199 -29.83 -22.19 -3.10
CA ILE A 199 -30.10 -21.00 -3.93
C ILE A 199 -28.80 -20.45 -4.53
N LEU A 200 -27.69 -20.55 -3.79
CA LEU A 200 -26.39 -20.09 -4.28
C LEU A 200 -25.81 -21.03 -5.34
N LEU A 201 -26.00 -22.35 -5.19
CA LEU A 201 -25.62 -23.32 -6.20
C LEU A 201 -26.45 -23.14 -7.48
N ASP A 202 -27.76 -22.91 -7.37
CA ASP A 202 -28.63 -22.60 -8.51
C ASP A 202 -28.18 -21.32 -9.24
N LYS A 203 -27.84 -20.26 -8.48
CA LYS A 203 -27.31 -19.02 -9.05
C LYS A 203 -25.96 -19.23 -9.73
N MET A 204 -25.11 -20.06 -9.15
CA MET A 204 -23.85 -20.43 -9.78
C MET A 204 -24.15 -21.09 -11.12
N GLU A 205 -25.00 -22.13 -11.16
CA GLU A 205 -25.36 -22.86 -12.40
C GLU A 205 -25.94 -21.97 -13.52
N LEU A 206 -26.59 -20.87 -13.16
CA LEU A 206 -27.14 -19.88 -14.10
C LEU A 206 -26.11 -18.84 -14.58
N ALA A 207 -24.88 -18.82 -14.05
CA ALA A 207 -23.85 -17.89 -14.49
C ALA A 207 -23.43 -18.18 -15.93
N GLU A 208 -23.59 -17.20 -16.83
CA GLU A 208 -23.24 -17.32 -18.24
C GLU A 208 -21.77 -16.97 -18.51
N THR A 209 -21.15 -16.23 -17.58
CA THR A 209 -19.76 -15.76 -17.71
C THR A 209 -18.91 -16.06 -16.47
N ILE A 210 -17.59 -16.14 -16.71
CA ILE A 210 -16.59 -16.30 -15.63
C ILE A 210 -16.64 -15.11 -14.65
N ALA A 211 -16.95 -13.91 -15.15
CA ALA A 211 -17.06 -12.71 -14.33
C ALA A 211 -18.25 -12.78 -13.36
N GLU A 212 -19.42 -13.23 -13.84
CA GLU A 212 -20.62 -13.42 -13.01
C GLU A 212 -20.42 -14.52 -11.98
N LEU A 213 -19.82 -15.66 -12.37
CA LEU A 213 -19.51 -16.73 -11.43
C LEU A 213 -18.54 -16.25 -10.33
N SER A 214 -17.55 -15.42 -10.71
CA SER A 214 -16.60 -14.83 -9.76
C SER A 214 -17.28 -13.80 -8.85
N ALA A 215 -18.24 -13.04 -9.35
CA ALA A 215 -19.02 -12.08 -8.57
C ALA A 215 -19.88 -12.80 -7.52
N ILE A 216 -20.63 -13.85 -7.91
CA ILE A 216 -21.48 -14.64 -7.00
C ILE A 216 -20.66 -15.27 -5.86
N ILE A 217 -19.48 -15.81 -6.17
CA ILE A 217 -18.59 -16.41 -5.17
C ILE A 217 -18.04 -15.36 -4.20
N ASN A 218 -17.68 -14.17 -4.71
CA ASN A 218 -17.11 -13.11 -3.89
C ASN A 218 -18.17 -12.39 -3.04
N GLU A 219 -19.39 -12.22 -3.56
CA GLU A 219 -20.51 -11.58 -2.86
C GLU A 219 -21.00 -12.41 -1.67
N HIS A 220 -20.89 -13.73 -1.76
CA HIS A 220 -21.30 -14.68 -0.70
C HIS A 220 -20.13 -15.45 -0.08
N ALA A 221 -18.92 -14.84 -0.08
CA ALA A 221 -17.69 -15.45 0.41
C ALA A 221 -17.77 -15.90 1.89
N ASP A 222 -18.59 -15.21 2.68
CA ASP A 222 -18.93 -15.54 4.06
C ASP A 222 -19.60 -16.92 4.17
N VAL A 223 -20.64 -17.17 3.36
CA VAL A 223 -21.36 -18.45 3.31
C VAL A 223 -20.43 -19.59 2.89
N TRP A 224 -19.63 -19.38 1.84
CA TRP A 224 -18.70 -20.39 1.33
C TRP A 224 -17.57 -20.70 2.32
N SER A 225 -17.08 -19.69 3.04
CA SER A 225 -16.00 -19.85 4.02
C SER A 225 -16.45 -20.57 5.29
N GLY A 226 -17.76 -20.59 5.56
CA GLY A 226 -18.39 -21.30 6.67
C GLY A 226 -18.74 -22.76 6.37
N LEU A 227 -18.54 -23.24 5.14
CA LEU A 227 -18.80 -24.64 4.78
C LEU A 227 -17.73 -25.56 5.37
N GLU A 228 -18.19 -26.63 6.02
CA GLU A 228 -17.35 -27.70 6.57
C GLU A 228 -17.76 -29.07 5.99
N GLY A 229 -16.82 -30.02 5.99
CA GLY A 229 -17.08 -31.40 5.56
C GLY A 229 -17.52 -31.54 4.10
N ASP A 230 -18.57 -32.33 3.88
CA ASP A 230 -19.04 -32.74 2.55
C ASP A 230 -19.56 -31.55 1.72
N ALA A 231 -20.22 -30.58 2.36
CA ALA A 231 -20.76 -29.39 1.68
C ALA A 231 -19.66 -28.52 1.05
N ARG A 232 -18.47 -28.47 1.66
CA ARG A 232 -17.31 -27.75 1.10
C ARG A 232 -16.75 -28.47 -0.11
N SER A 233 -16.72 -29.79 -0.07
CA SER A 233 -16.25 -30.63 -1.17
C SER A 233 -17.19 -30.54 -2.37
N GLU A 234 -18.50 -30.54 -2.13
CA GLU A 234 -19.54 -30.34 -3.16
C GLU A 234 -19.44 -28.97 -3.83
N PHE A 235 -19.25 -27.90 -3.05
CA PHE A 235 -19.02 -26.56 -3.61
C PHE A 235 -17.78 -26.49 -4.52
N HIS A 236 -16.66 -27.07 -4.08
CA HIS A 236 -15.44 -27.08 -4.88
C HIS A 236 -15.63 -27.85 -6.19
N ALA A 237 -16.30 -29.00 -6.14
CA ALA A 237 -16.61 -29.80 -7.32
C ALA A 237 -17.55 -29.07 -8.29
N ALA A 238 -18.61 -28.43 -7.78
CA ALA A 238 -19.55 -27.65 -8.58
C ALA A 238 -18.86 -26.45 -9.26
N ARG A 239 -18.03 -25.72 -8.50
CA ARG A 239 -17.25 -24.59 -9.00
C ARG A 239 -16.27 -25.00 -10.09
N GLU A 240 -15.54 -26.10 -9.89
CA GLU A 240 -14.54 -26.59 -10.84
C GLU A 240 -15.22 -27.02 -12.14
N THR A 241 -16.28 -27.82 -12.03
CA THR A 241 -17.11 -28.25 -13.17
C THR A 241 -17.63 -27.05 -13.97
N MET A 242 -18.07 -26.00 -13.28
CA MET A 242 -18.64 -24.84 -13.96
C MET A 242 -17.58 -23.93 -14.60
N MET A 243 -16.44 -23.74 -13.95
CA MET A 243 -15.32 -23.02 -14.52
C MET A 243 -14.80 -23.70 -15.79
N ASP A 244 -14.81 -25.04 -15.82
CA ASP A 244 -14.40 -25.79 -17.00
C ASP A 244 -15.42 -25.69 -18.14
N LYS A 245 -16.73 -25.72 -17.84
CA LYS A 245 -17.79 -25.46 -18.83
C LYS A 245 -17.66 -24.06 -19.45
N LEU A 246 -17.47 -23.03 -18.62
CA LEU A 246 -17.37 -21.64 -19.08
C LEU A 246 -16.09 -21.38 -19.89
N LYS A 247 -14.97 -22.00 -19.52
CA LYS A 247 -13.73 -21.95 -20.31
C LYS A 247 -13.89 -22.67 -21.65
N ALA A 248 -14.56 -23.82 -21.68
CA ALA A 248 -14.84 -24.54 -22.91
C ALA A 248 -15.73 -23.72 -23.85
N ALA A 249 -16.79 -23.09 -23.33
CA ALA A 249 -17.66 -22.20 -24.10
C ALA A 249 -16.92 -20.97 -24.65
N ALA A 250 -16.04 -20.36 -23.84
CA ALA A 250 -15.21 -19.23 -24.27
C ALA A 250 -14.17 -19.63 -25.33
N GLY A 251 -13.64 -20.85 -25.26
CA GLY A 251 -12.71 -21.41 -26.26
C GLY A 251 -13.39 -21.66 -27.61
N VAL A 252 -14.60 -22.23 -27.61
CA VAL A 252 -15.39 -22.47 -28.83
C VAL A 252 -15.79 -21.16 -29.51
N ALA A 253 -16.16 -20.13 -28.74
CA ALA A 253 -16.48 -18.81 -29.28
C ALA A 253 -15.27 -18.09 -29.92
N GLN A 254 -14.03 -18.46 -29.55
CA GLN A 254 -12.81 -17.97 -30.18
C GLN A 254 -12.44 -18.70 -31.47
N GLU A 255 -12.82 -19.98 -31.61
CA GLU A 255 -12.60 -20.76 -32.85
C GLU A 255 -13.65 -20.47 -33.93
N GLU A 256 -14.90 -20.14 -33.57
CA GLU A 256 -15.94 -19.75 -34.55
C GLU A 256 -15.78 -18.31 -35.11
N MET A 257 -14.91 -17.49 -34.51
CA MET A 257 -14.57 -16.14 -35.00
C MET A 257 -13.30 -16.10 -35.87
N LEU A 258 -12.70 -17.26 -36.17
CA LEU A 258 -11.54 -17.43 -37.06
C LEU A 258 -11.96 -18.06 -38.40
#